data_AF-A0A8H7M394-F1
#
_entry.id   AF-A0A8H7M394-F1
#
_cell.length_a   1.000
_cell.length_b   1.000
_cell.length_c   1.000
_cell.angle_alpha   90.00
_cell.angle_beta   90.00
_cell.angle_gamma   90.00
#
_symmetry.space_group_name_H-M   'P 1'
#
loop_
_entity.id
_entity.type
_entity.pdbx_description
1 polymer ?
#
loop_
_entity_poly.entity_id
_entity_poly.type
_entity_poly.pdbx_seq_one_letter_code
_entity_poly.pdbx_strand_id
1 'polypeptide(L)'
;MYTLSFPHLPLEHIAIAKEEEADPNLLEGVPSKYHQYAKVFGEEEFNKLPPHWHYDIGMKLTEEGPLNSPLYSMTDAKSTTLKDWLRDKLKAGKICPASPPLALQ
;
A
#
# COMPACT_ATOMS: atom_id res chain seq x y z
N MET A 1 0.20 26.91 -24.82
CA MET A 1 -0.81 26.00 -24.24
C MET A 1 -0.38 24.59 -24.57
N TYR A 2 0.22 23.85 -23.63
CA TYR A 2 0.65 22.47 -23.89
C TYR A 2 -0.44 21.52 -23.41
N THR A 3 -1.08 20.83 -24.34
CA THR A 3 -2.08 19.80 -24.04
C THR A 3 -1.35 18.47 -23.84
N LEU A 4 -1.28 18.00 -22.60
CA LEU A 4 -0.86 16.64 -22.29
C LEU A 4 -1.99 15.70 -22.71
N SER A 5 -1.81 15.04 -23.86
CA SER A 5 -2.68 13.98 -24.35
C SER A 5 -2.09 12.64 -23.92
N PHE A 6 -2.77 11.93 -23.02
CA PHE A 6 -2.41 10.56 -22.67
C PHE A 6 -3.17 9.60 -23.61
N PRO A 7 -2.50 8.60 -24.21
CA PRO A 7 -3.19 7.55 -24.93
C PRO A 7 -4.11 6.81 -23.96
N HIS A 8 -5.41 6.76 -24.29
CA HIS A 8 -6.36 5.92 -23.57
C HIS A 8 -6.02 4.46 -23.85
N LEU A 9 -5.35 3.80 -22.92
CA LEU A 9 -5.10 2.37 -23.01
C LEU A 9 -6.44 1.63 -22.78
N PRO A 10 -6.87 0.75 -23.69
CA PRO A 10 -8.06 -0.06 -23.51
C PRO A 10 -7.99 -0.87 -22.22
N LEU A 11 -9.05 -0.83 -21.43
CA LEU A 11 -9.15 -1.45 -20.11
C LEU A 11 -8.98 -2.98 -20.17
N GLU A 12 -9.16 -3.59 -21.34
CA GLU A 12 -8.93 -5.01 -21.62
C GLU A 12 -7.46 -5.46 -21.46
N HIS A 13 -6.48 -4.55 -21.52
CA HIS A 13 -5.05 -4.89 -21.41
C HIS A 13 -4.44 -4.65 -20.02
N ILE A 14 -5.24 -4.25 -19.03
CA ILE A 14 -4.76 -4.14 -17.65
C ILE A 14 -4.69 -5.57 -17.08
N ALA A 15 -3.58 -6.25 -17.37
CA ALA A 15 -3.21 -7.44 -16.64
C ALA A 15 -3.07 -7.03 -15.17
N ILE A 16 -4.01 -7.48 -14.34
CA ILE A 16 -3.86 -7.41 -12.90
C ILE A 16 -2.68 -8.33 -12.59
N ALA A 17 -1.51 -7.75 -12.35
CA ALA A 17 -0.30 -8.47 -12.00
C ALA A 17 -0.59 -9.35 -10.77
N LYS A 18 -0.71 -10.66 -11.00
CA LYS A 18 -0.60 -11.67 -9.95
C LYS A 18 0.87 -11.68 -9.55
N GLU A 19 1.11 -11.74 -8.22
CA GLU A 19 2.38 -12.05 -7.55
C GLU A 19 3.49 -12.39 -8.55
N GLU A 20 4.19 -11.33 -8.96
CA GLU A 20 5.14 -11.33 -10.05
C GLU A 20 6.44 -11.95 -9.56
N GLU A 21 6.83 -13.09 -10.13
CA GLU A 21 8.21 -13.57 -10.00
C GLU A 21 9.15 -12.44 -10.40
N ALA A 22 10.14 -12.16 -9.55
CA ALA A 22 11.14 -11.13 -9.81
C ALA A 22 11.75 -11.33 -11.21
N ASP A 23 11.51 -10.37 -12.11
CA ASP A 23 12.07 -10.38 -13.46
C ASP A 23 13.61 -10.44 -13.37
N PRO A 24 14.27 -11.44 -13.94
CA PRO A 24 15.73 -11.52 -13.94
C PRO A 24 16.41 -10.34 -14.65
N ASN A 25 15.66 -9.53 -15.42
CA ASN A 25 16.10 -8.32 -16.11
C ASN A 25 15.54 -7.02 -15.50
N LEU A 26 15.54 -6.87 -14.16
CA LEU A 26 15.11 -5.64 -13.46
C LEU A 26 15.68 -4.30 -14.00
N LEU A 27 16.75 -4.34 -14.79
CA LEU A 27 17.45 -3.17 -15.32
C LEU A 27 17.20 -2.91 -16.81
N GLU A 28 16.41 -3.74 -17.48
CA GLU A 28 15.98 -3.50 -18.85
C GLU A 28 15.07 -2.28 -18.90
N GLY A 29 15.44 -1.26 -19.69
CA GLY A 29 14.73 0.01 -19.76
C GLY A 29 15.06 1.02 -18.66
N VAL A 30 15.79 0.63 -17.60
CA VAL A 30 16.28 1.56 -16.57
C VAL A 30 17.55 2.26 -17.08
N PRO A 31 17.64 3.61 -17.06
CA PRO A 31 18.87 4.31 -17.43
C PRO A 31 20.06 3.90 -16.56
N SER A 32 21.23 3.73 -17.17
CA SER A 32 22.47 3.24 -16.52
C SER A 32 22.85 3.98 -15.23
N LYS A 33 22.60 5.30 -15.16
CA LYS A 33 22.82 6.13 -13.96
C LYS A 33 22.08 5.63 -12.71
N TYR A 34 21.02 4.85 -12.86
CA TYR A 34 20.21 4.31 -11.77
C TYR A 34 20.49 2.84 -11.46
N HIS A 35 21.36 2.16 -12.23
CA HIS A 35 21.70 0.75 -12.00
C HIS A 35 22.36 0.52 -10.64
N GLN A 36 23.03 1.53 -10.08
CA GLN A 36 23.55 1.50 -8.71
C GLN A 36 22.43 1.32 -7.65
N TYR A 37 21.18 1.63 -7.99
CA TYR A 37 20.00 1.49 -7.15
C TYR A 37 19.14 0.29 -7.54
N ALA A 38 19.65 -0.67 -8.33
CA ALA A 38 18.92 -1.88 -8.71
C ALA A 38 18.21 -2.55 -7.52
N LYS A 39 18.90 -2.56 -6.37
CA LYS A 39 18.39 -3.11 -5.11
C LYS A 39 17.12 -2.42 -4.60
N VAL A 40 16.95 -1.13 -4.84
CA VAL A 40 15.75 -0.35 -4.43
C VAL A 40 14.50 -0.87 -5.13
N PHE A 41 14.65 -1.40 -6.35
CA PHE A 41 13.56 -1.99 -7.12
C PHE A 41 13.36 -3.48 -6.84
N GLY A 42 14.22 -4.09 -6.01
CA GLY A 42 14.08 -5.47 -5.60
C GLY A 42 12.94 -5.65 -4.59
N GLU A 43 12.28 -6.81 -4.66
CA GLU A 43 11.18 -7.18 -3.76
C GLU A 43 11.56 -7.07 -2.27
N GLU A 44 12.82 -7.37 -1.94
CA GLU A 44 13.36 -7.29 -0.58
C GLU A 44 13.22 -5.89 0.03
N GLU A 45 13.42 -4.83 -0.76
CA GLU A 45 13.33 -3.44 -0.29
C GLU A 45 11.88 -2.92 -0.38
N PHE A 46 11.09 -3.37 -1.36
CA PHE A 46 9.69 -2.97 -1.53
C PHE A 46 8.78 -3.42 -0.37
N ASN A 47 9.03 -4.61 0.16
CA ASN A 47 8.22 -5.15 1.27
C ASN A 47 8.49 -4.44 2.60
N LYS A 48 9.63 -3.76 2.75
CA LYS A 48 9.97 -3.01 3.96
C LYS A 48 9.26 -1.65 3.97
N LEU A 49 8.79 -1.23 5.14
CA LEU A 49 8.38 0.16 5.31
C LEU A 49 9.62 1.02 5.52
N PRO A 50 9.70 2.22 4.90
CA PRO A 50 10.72 3.18 5.26
C PRO A 50 10.55 3.61 6.73
N PRO A 51 11.63 4.01 7.41
CA PRO A 51 11.54 4.55 8.76
C PRO A 51 10.65 5.79 8.80
N HIS A 52 9.91 5.96 9.91
CA HIS A 52 9.07 7.14 10.15
C HIS A 52 9.92 8.44 10.11
N TRP A 53 9.48 9.45 9.37
CA TRP A 53 10.19 10.73 9.23
C TRP A 53 9.41 11.90 9.85
N HIS A 54 10.12 13.01 10.09
CA HIS A 54 9.53 14.27 10.56
C HIS A 54 8.62 14.95 9.53
N TYR A 55 8.61 14.46 8.29
CA TYR A 55 7.70 14.91 7.22
C TYR A 55 6.47 14.00 7.07
N ASP A 56 6.30 12.99 7.91
CA ASP A 56 5.12 12.14 7.86
C ASP A 56 3.86 12.98 8.11
N ILE A 57 2.84 12.77 7.27
CA ILE A 57 1.63 13.60 7.28
C ILE A 57 0.82 13.25 8.51
N GLY A 58 0.90 14.09 9.54
CA GLY A 58 0.04 14.02 10.71
C GLY A 58 -1.38 14.44 10.37
N MET A 59 -2.34 13.54 10.50
CA MET A 59 -3.76 13.89 10.42
C MET A 59 -4.21 14.46 11.76
N LYS A 60 -4.48 15.77 11.82
CA LYS A 60 -5.07 16.40 13.01
C LYS A 60 -6.53 15.96 13.10
N LEU A 61 -6.88 15.26 14.17
CA LEU A 61 -8.26 14.96 14.48
C LEU A 61 -8.96 16.26 14.93
N THR A 62 -10.12 16.55 14.37
CA THR A 62 -11.04 17.56 14.92
C THR A 62 -11.83 16.95 16.08
N GLU A 63 -12.43 17.80 16.90
CA GLU A 63 -13.18 17.45 18.12
C GLU A 63 -14.08 16.19 17.97
N GLU A 64 -14.14 15.39 19.04
CA GLU A 64 -14.70 14.04 19.04
C GLU A 64 -16.16 13.97 18.54
N GLY A 65 -16.32 13.47 17.32
CA GLY A 65 -17.60 12.96 16.81
C GLY A 65 -17.82 11.50 17.21
N PRO A 66 -19.07 11.01 17.33
CA PRO A 66 -19.34 9.61 17.60
C PRO A 66 -18.79 8.73 16.47
N LEU A 67 -17.74 7.95 16.76
CA LEU A 67 -17.12 7.00 15.82
C LEU A 67 -17.93 5.69 15.66
N ASN A 68 -19.14 5.63 16.22
CA ASN A 68 -19.92 4.41 16.33
C ASN A 68 -20.92 4.31 15.18
N SER A 69 -20.44 4.18 13.96
CA SER A 69 -21.30 3.69 12.89
C SER A 69 -21.51 2.17 13.07
N PRO A 70 -22.73 1.65 12.91
CA PRO A 70 -22.96 0.21 12.94
C PRO A 70 -22.06 -0.47 11.92
N LEU A 71 -21.29 -1.46 12.36
CA LEU A 71 -20.53 -2.28 11.44
C LEU A 71 -21.51 -3.12 10.63
N TYR A 72 -21.52 -2.93 9.31
CA TYR A 72 -22.37 -3.74 8.43
C TYR A 72 -21.97 -5.22 8.53
N SER A 73 -22.97 -6.09 8.59
CA SER A 73 -22.77 -7.54 8.60
C SER A 73 -22.05 -7.99 7.32
N MET A 74 -20.99 -8.77 7.48
CA MET A 74 -20.31 -9.47 6.39
C MET A 74 -20.76 -10.92 6.32
N THR A 75 -20.73 -11.49 5.12
CA THR A 75 -20.87 -12.95 4.93
C THR A 75 -19.60 -13.67 5.39
N ASP A 76 -19.70 -14.95 5.77
CA ASP A 76 -18.57 -15.74 6.27
C ASP A 76 -17.41 -15.82 5.28
N ALA A 77 -17.72 -15.95 3.99
CA ALA A 77 -16.72 -15.93 2.92
C ALA A 77 -15.94 -14.61 2.90
N LYS A 78 -16.63 -13.46 2.94
CA LYS A 78 -16.00 -12.14 2.96
C LYS A 78 -15.18 -11.93 4.24
N SER A 79 -15.68 -12.39 5.39
CA SER A 79 -14.97 -12.29 6.67
C SER A 79 -13.68 -13.09 6.67
N THR A 80 -13.69 -14.30 6.11
CA THR A 80 -12.52 -15.18 6.04
C THR A 80 -11.44 -14.57 5.16
N THR A 81 -11.80 -14.15 3.94
CA THR A 81 -10.87 -13.47 3.03
C THR A 81 -10.28 -12.20 3.64
N LEU A 82 -11.10 -11.38 4.32
CA LEU A 82 -10.62 -10.18 5.00
C LEU A 82 -9.64 -10.51 6.12
N LYS A 83 -9.90 -11.56 6.91
CA LYS A 83 -8.99 -11.99 7.98
C LYS A 83 -7.64 -12.43 7.44
N ASP A 84 -7.61 -13.17 6.34
CA ASP A 84 -6.36 -13.62 5.73
C ASP A 84 -5.56 -12.44 5.19
N TRP A 85 -6.22 -11.52 4.47
CA TRP A 85 -5.58 -10.28 4.01
C TRP A 85 -5.01 -9.45 5.17
N LEU A 86 -5.74 -9.32 6.28
CA LEU A 86 -5.26 -8.59 7.47
C LEU A 86 -4.03 -9.26 8.08
N ARG A 87 -4.00 -10.60 8.16
CA ARG A 87 -2.83 -11.35 8.65
C ARG A 87 -1.61 -11.11 7.76
N ASP A 88 -1.78 -11.11 6.45
CA ASP A 88 -0.69 -10.86 5.51
C ASP A 88 -0.15 -9.43 5.64
N LYS A 89 -1.03 -8.44 5.79
CA LYS A 89 -0.61 -7.04 6.00
C LYS A 89 0.06 -6.81 7.35
N LEU A 90 -0.39 -7.48 8.41
CA LEU A 90 0.27 -7.48 9.72
C LEU A 90 1.65 -8.12 9.65
N LYS A 91 1.77 -9.29 9.00
CA LYS A 91 3.04 -10.00 8.82
C LYS A 91 4.02 -9.18 7.98
N ALA A 92 3.55 -8.47 6.97
CA ALA A 92 4.33 -7.54 6.18
C ALA A 92 4.64 -6.21 6.89
N GLY A 93 4.12 -5.99 8.11
CA GLY A 93 4.29 -4.75 8.87
C GLY A 93 3.63 -3.52 8.24
N LYS A 94 2.80 -3.69 7.20
CA LYS A 94 2.13 -2.59 6.49
C LYS A 94 1.01 -1.96 7.33
N ILE A 95 0.47 -2.71 8.27
CA ILE A 95 -0.47 -2.25 9.31
C ILE A 95 0.02 -2.73 10.66
N CYS A 96 -0.32 -2.00 11.71
CA CYS A 96 -0.09 -2.39 13.09
C CYS A 96 -1.38 -2.23 13.89
N PRO A 97 -1.59 -3.00 14.97
CA PRO A 97 -2.66 -2.71 15.90
C PRO A 97 -2.46 -1.31 16.49
N ALA A 98 -3.37 -0.40 16.18
CA ALA A 98 -3.46 0.85 16.92
C ALA A 98 -4.07 0.50 18.28
N SER A 99 -3.28 0.57 19.35
CA SER A 99 -3.86 0.69 20.69
C SER A 99 -4.31 2.14 20.81
N PRO A 100 -5.61 2.46 20.79
CA PRO A 100 -6.00 3.83 21.08
C PRO A 100 -5.70 4.11 22.56
N PRO A 101 -5.03 5.21 22.92
CA PRO A 101 -5.32 5.84 24.19
C PRO A 101 -6.67 6.54 24.01
N LEU A 102 -7.77 5.78 24.03
CA LEU A 102 -9.09 6.35 24.35
C LEU A 102 -9.14 6.54 25.87
N ALA A 103 -8.27 7.43 26.38
CA ALA A 103 -8.28 7.89 27.75
C ALA A 103 -7.63 9.28 27.82
N LEU A 104 -8.49 10.27 28.04
CA LEU A 104 -8.27 11.54 28.74
C LEU A 104 -7.55 12.65 27.97
N GLN A 105 -8.33 13.63 27.51
CA GLN A 105 -8.42 14.89 28.25
C GLN A 105 -9.87 15.38 28.30
#